data_AF-A0A1B6GQS5-F1
#
_entry.id   AF-A0A1B6GQS5-F1
#
_cell.length_a   1.000
_cell.length_b   1.000
_cell.length_c   1.000
_cell.angle_alpha   90.00
_cell.angle_beta   90.00
_cell.angle_gamma   90.00
#
_symmetry.space_group_name_H-M   'P 1'
#
loop_
_entity.id
_entity.type
_entity.pdbx_description
1 polymer ?
#
loop_
_entity_poly.entity_id
_entity_poly.type
_entity_poly.pdbx_seq_one_letter_code
_entity_poly.pdbx_strand_id
1 'polypeptide(L)'
;MEYLEHGDLCQFLRSHGPSDTATTLPLGVKTLSYNCLLFMAAQIASGMRYLESLNFVHRDLSTRNCLVGKAYHIKISDFGTDNDLYANDYYKMEGGMALPVRWMAWESIYLG
;
A
#
# COMPACT_ATOMS: atom_id res chain seq x y z
N MET A 1 9.34 -5.01 -15.49
CA MET A 1 9.21 -4.93 -14.02
C MET A 1 8.92 -6.32 -13.48
N GLU A 2 9.39 -6.63 -12.28
CA GLU A 2 9.18 -7.94 -11.65
C GLU A 2 7.72 -8.06 -11.23
N TYR A 3 7.01 -9.06 -11.79
CA TYR A 3 5.67 -9.41 -11.35
C TYR A 3 5.79 -10.05 -9.97
N LEU A 4 5.26 -9.40 -8.93
CA LEU A 4 5.25 -9.96 -7.59
C LEU A 4 4.02 -10.85 -7.40
N GLU A 5 4.28 -12.06 -6.90
CA GLU A 5 3.35 -13.20 -6.89
C GLU A 5 2.01 -12.94 -6.19
N HIS A 6 1.95 -11.98 -5.27
CA HIS A 6 0.77 -11.72 -4.46
C HIS A 6 0.07 -10.39 -4.78
N GLY A 7 0.51 -9.69 -5.83
CA GLY A 7 -0.11 -8.43 -6.27
C GLY A 7 0.13 -7.27 -5.30
N ASP A 8 -0.82 -6.34 -5.22
CA ASP A 8 -0.71 -5.18 -4.33
C ASP A 8 -1.08 -5.51 -2.86
N LEU A 9 -0.51 -4.73 -1.94
CA LEU A 9 -0.67 -4.93 -0.51
C LEU A 9 -2.10 -4.63 -0.03
N CYS A 10 -2.87 -3.78 -0.73
CA CYS A 10 -4.25 -3.48 -0.37
C CYS A 10 -5.15 -4.71 -0.55
N GLN A 11 -5.12 -5.36 -1.72
CA GLN A 11 -5.84 -6.62 -1.94
C GLN A 11 -5.29 -7.74 -1.07
N PHE A 12 -3.96 -7.80 -0.91
CA PHE A 12 -3.34 -8.79 -0.05
C PHE A 12 -3.89 -8.73 1.36
N LEU A 13 -3.91 -7.56 2.01
CA LEU A 13 -4.44 -7.41 3.36
C LEU A 13 -5.95 -7.67 3.44
N ARG A 14 -6.74 -7.26 2.45
CA ARG A 14 -8.19 -7.52 2.42
C ARG A 14 -8.55 -9.01 2.33
N SER A 15 -7.67 -9.81 1.73
CA SER A 15 -7.85 -11.26 1.62
C SER A 15 -7.39 -12.05 2.86
N HIS A 16 -6.83 -11.37 3.88
CA HIS A 16 -6.35 -12.00 5.11
C HIS A 16 -7.08 -11.51 6.36
N GLY A 17 -7.48 -12.45 7.21
CA GLY A 17 -7.98 -12.16 8.55
C GLY A 17 -6.86 -12.06 9.60
N PRO A 18 -7.11 -11.45 10.76
CA PRO A 18 -6.17 -11.49 11.87
C PRO A 18 -6.07 -12.90 12.45
N SER A 19 -4.84 -13.37 12.68
CA SER A 19 -4.55 -14.73 13.17
C SER A 19 -5.16 -15.02 14.55
N ASP A 20 -5.32 -14.01 15.39
CA ASP A 20 -5.93 -14.15 16.73
C ASP A 20 -7.41 -14.57 16.68
N THR A 21 -8.06 -14.41 15.53
CA THR A 21 -9.47 -14.80 15.29
C THR A 21 -9.61 -16.07 14.46
N ALA A 22 -8.51 -16.78 14.18
CA ALA A 22 -8.49 -17.94 13.27
C ALA A 22 -9.51 -19.02 13.66
N THR A 23 -9.84 -19.18 14.94
CA THR A 23 -10.81 -20.17 15.44
C THR A 23 -12.27 -19.80 15.13
N THR A 24 -12.55 -18.52 14.89
CA THR A 24 -13.89 -17.99 14.57
C THR A 24 -14.09 -17.70 13.08
N LEU A 25 -13.03 -17.78 12.28
CA LEU A 25 -13.09 -17.47 10.86
C LEU A 25 -13.58 -18.70 10.06
N PRO A 26 -14.32 -18.47 8.96
CA PRO A 26 -14.68 -19.53 8.02
C PRO A 26 -13.47 -20.33 7.55
N LEU A 27 -13.68 -21.64 7.31
CA LEU A 27 -12.64 -22.54 6.83
C LEU A 27 -12.06 -22.03 5.50
N GLY A 28 -10.74 -21.82 5.44
CA GLY A 28 -10.03 -21.36 4.24
C GLY A 28 -9.68 -19.87 4.19
N VAL A 29 -10.05 -19.07 5.20
CA VAL A 29 -9.55 -17.69 5.32
C VAL A 29 -8.05 -17.72 5.63
N LYS A 30 -7.24 -17.08 4.78
CA LYS A 30 -5.82 -16.88 5.05
C LYS A 30 -5.68 -15.92 6.22
N THR A 31 -4.70 -16.14 7.10
CA THR A 31 -4.49 -15.26 8.26
C THR A 31 -3.10 -14.66 8.26
N LEU A 32 -2.99 -13.48 8.87
CA LEU A 32 -1.71 -12.81 9.13
C LEU A 32 -1.53 -12.60 10.63
N SER A 33 -0.33 -12.92 11.11
CA SER A 33 0.05 -12.60 12.49
C SER A 33 0.39 -11.11 12.61
N TYR A 34 0.28 -10.58 13.83
CA TYR A 34 0.72 -9.21 14.13
C TYR A 34 2.20 -8.98 13.76
N ASN A 35 3.06 -9.97 14.02
CA ASN A 35 4.48 -9.90 13.66
C ASN A 35 4.69 -9.80 12.13
N CYS A 36 3.86 -10.48 11.33
CA CYS A 36 3.89 -10.33 9.87
C CYS A 36 3.50 -8.91 9.44
N LEU A 37 2.49 -8.30 10.07
CA LEU A 37 2.08 -6.92 9.78
C LEU A 37 3.22 -5.93 10.10
N LEU A 38 3.86 -6.08 11.26
CA LEU A 38 5.03 -5.30 11.65
C LEU A 38 6.20 -5.48 10.67
N PHE A 39 6.47 -6.71 10.24
CA PHE A 39 7.52 -7.00 9.28
C PHE A 39 7.27 -6.32 7.92
N MET A 40 6.03 -6.31 7.42
CA MET A 40 5.69 -5.61 6.19
C MET A 40 5.81 -4.08 6.35
N ALA A 41 5.32 -3.52 7.46
CA ALA A 41 5.44 -2.09 7.75
C ALA A 41 6.90 -1.62 7.87
N ALA A 42 7.76 -2.41 8.52
CA ALA A 42 9.19 -2.12 8.65
C ALA A 42 9.91 -2.08 7.29
N GLN A 43 9.56 -2.98 6.37
CA GLN A 43 10.10 -2.96 5.00
C GLN A 43 9.69 -1.69 4.24
N ILE A 44 8.43 -1.26 4.36
CA ILE A 44 7.95 -0.01 3.73
C ILE A 44 8.71 1.19 4.31
N ALA A 45 8.85 1.27 5.63
CA ALA A 45 9.62 2.34 6.27
C ALA A 45 11.08 2.36 5.81
N SER A 46 11.72 1.19 5.70
CA SER A 46 13.08 1.06 5.17
C SER A 46 13.19 1.52 3.72
N GLY A 47 12.22 1.17 2.86
CA GLY A 47 12.18 1.62 1.47
C GLY A 47 11.99 3.13 1.33
N MET A 48 11.11 3.72 2.15
CA MET A 48 10.91 5.18 2.17
C MET A 48 12.14 5.93 2.66
N ARG A 49 12.86 5.40 3.66
CA ARG A 49 14.16 5.94 4.09
C ARG A 49 15.19 5.93 2.96
N TYR A 50 15.18 4.89 2.12
CA TYR A 50 16.05 4.85 0.94
C TYR A 50 15.66 5.94 -0.07
N LEU A 51 14.37 6.11 -0.37
CA LEU A 51 13.90 7.18 -1.28
C LEU A 51 14.26 8.58 -0.74
N GLU A 52 14.08 8.81 0.56
CA GLU A 52 14.50 10.03 1.24
C GLU A 52 15.99 10.30 1.04
N SER A 53 16.85 9.29 1.18
CA SER A 53 18.30 9.43 0.99
C SER A 53 18.71 9.87 -0.43
N LEU A 54 17.81 9.68 -1.41
CA LEU A 54 17.98 10.12 -2.79
C LEU A 54 17.30 11.48 -3.06
N ASN A 55 16.74 12.14 -2.05
CA ASN A 55 15.87 13.31 -2.18
C ASN A 55 14.65 13.04 -3.09
N PHE A 56 14.16 11.80 -3.09
CA PHE A 56 13.02 11.39 -3.91
C PHE A 56 11.74 11.36 -3.07
N VAL A 57 10.72 12.12 -3.50
CA VAL A 57 9.41 12.17 -2.85
C VAL A 57 8.43 11.28 -3.63
N HIS A 58 7.89 10.25 -2.98
CA HIS A 58 6.96 9.31 -3.62
C HIS A 58 5.61 9.94 -4.01
N ARG A 59 5.11 10.92 -3.24
CA ARG A 59 3.85 11.67 -3.44
C ARG A 59 2.54 10.88 -3.33
N ASP A 60 2.58 9.56 -3.47
CA ASP A 60 1.39 8.70 -3.30
C ASP A 60 1.72 7.39 -2.55
N LEU A 61 2.25 7.51 -1.33
CA LEU A 61 2.51 6.31 -0.52
C LEU A 61 1.20 5.76 0.05
N SER A 62 0.84 4.55 -0.33
CA SER A 62 -0.36 3.85 0.12
C SER A 62 -0.21 2.33 -0.06
N THR A 63 -1.09 1.53 0.52
CA THR A 63 -1.03 0.06 0.39
C THR A 63 -1.31 -0.42 -1.03
N ARG A 64 -2.10 0.31 -1.84
CA ARG A 64 -2.28 0.03 -3.28
C ARG A 64 -0.99 0.24 -4.11
N ASN A 65 -0.08 1.06 -3.58
CA ASN A 65 1.23 1.40 -4.15
C ASN A 65 2.38 0.63 -3.46
N CYS A 66 2.05 -0.51 -2.86
CA CYS A 66 3.02 -1.47 -2.35
C CYS A 66 2.70 -2.83 -2.97
N LEU A 67 3.72 -3.56 -3.39
CA LEU A 67 3.60 -4.89 -3.96
C LEU A 67 4.11 -5.94 -2.99
N VAL A 68 3.46 -7.11 -2.96
CA VAL A 68 3.77 -8.22 -2.06
C VAL A 68 4.35 -9.39 -2.86
N GLY A 69 5.59 -9.75 -2.54
CA GLY A 69 6.30 -10.89 -3.09
C GLY A 69 6.30 -12.12 -2.18
N LYS A 70 7.10 -13.11 -2.57
CA LYS A 70 7.36 -14.32 -1.79
C LYS A 70 7.84 -13.97 -0.38
N ALA A 71 7.47 -14.80 0.59
CA ALA A 71 7.84 -14.63 2.01
C ALA A 71 7.48 -13.25 2.58
N TYR A 72 6.41 -12.62 2.08
CA TYR A 72 5.95 -11.29 2.51
C TYR A 72 6.96 -10.17 2.27
N HIS A 73 7.83 -10.31 1.26
CA HIS A 73 8.69 -9.22 0.84
C HIS A 73 7.89 -8.08 0.22
N ILE A 74 8.13 -6.83 0.67
CA ILE A 74 7.42 -5.65 0.18
C ILE A 74 8.31 -4.82 -0.74
N LYS A 75 7.73 -4.37 -1.86
CA LYS A 75 8.34 -3.35 -2.74
C LYS A 75 7.41 -2.16 -2.88
N ILE A 76 7.96 -0.96 -2.76
CA ILE A 76 7.24 0.30 -3.00
C ILE A 76 7.14 0.53 -4.52
N SER A 77 5.97 0.96 -5.00
CA SER A 77 5.67 1.19 -6.42
C SER A 77 4.66 2.33 -6.61
N ASP A 78 4.38 2.72 -7.85
CA ASP A 78 3.42 3.76 -8.23
C ASP A 78 2.19 3.22 -9.02
N PHE A 79 2.08 1.89 -9.16
CA PHE A 79 1.11 1.22 -10.03
C PHE A 79 -0.37 1.37 -9.65
N GLY A 80 -0.68 1.65 -8.40
CA GLY A 80 -2.06 1.81 -7.92
C GLY A 80 -2.75 3.04 -8.51
N THR A 81 -1.98 4.01 -9.02
CA THR A 81 -2.48 5.29 -9.56
C THR A 81 -3.35 5.12 -10.81
N ASP A 82 -2.95 4.24 -11.73
CA ASP A 82 -3.64 4.02 -13.00
C ASP A 82 -4.63 2.84 -12.96
N ASN A 83 -4.87 2.26 -11.78
CA ASN A 83 -5.76 1.12 -11.64
C ASN A 83 -7.18 1.59 -11.30
N ASP A 84 -8.13 1.31 -12.19
CA ASP A 84 -9.55 1.66 -12.04
C ASP A 84 -10.18 1.16 -10.74
N LEU A 85 -9.66 0.07 -10.16
CA LEU A 85 -10.08 -0.45 -8.86
C LEU A 85 -9.93 0.58 -7.73
N TYR A 86 -8.95 1.48 -7.85
CA TYR A 86 -8.63 2.51 -6.87
C TYR A 86 -9.07 3.91 -7.31
N ALA A 87 -9.84 4.06 -8.39
CA ALA A 87 -10.28 5.37 -8.89
C ALA A 87 -11.00 6.23 -7.83
N ASN A 88 -11.72 5.59 -6.90
CA ASN A 88 -12.42 6.27 -5.79
C ASN A 88 -11.50 6.76 -4.66
N ASP A 89 -10.24 6.33 -4.63
CA ASP A 89 -9.23 6.83 -3.70
C ASP A 89 -8.68 8.20 -4.11
N TYR A 90 -8.94 8.63 -5.36
CA TYR A 90 -8.45 9.88 -5.93
C TYR A 90 -9.57 10.90 -6.11
N TYR A 91 -9.37 12.07 -5.51
CA TYR A 91 -10.20 13.23 -5.76
C TYR A 91 -9.81 13.85 -7.11
N LYS A 92 -10.78 14.00 -8.02
CA LYS A 92 -10.57 14.63 -9.33
C LYS A 92 -10.80 16.13 -9.21
N MET A 93 -9.74 16.93 -9.36
CA MET A 93 -9.86 18.39 -9.45
C MET A 93 -10.33 18.82 -10.84
N GLU A 94 -11.01 19.97 -10.90
CA GLU A 94 -11.23 20.68 -12.16
C GLU A 94 -9.86 21.00 -12.81
N GLY A 95 -9.64 20.51 -14.03
CA GLY A 95 -8.33 20.58 -14.71
C GLY A 95 -7.62 19.22 -14.86
N GLY A 96 -8.19 18.13 -14.37
CA GLY A 96 -7.82 16.76 -14.77
C GLY A 96 -6.75 16.07 -13.92
N MET A 97 -6.16 16.75 -12.93
CA MET A 97 -5.25 16.11 -11.99
C MET A 97 -6.03 15.38 -10.88
N ALA A 98 -5.67 14.11 -10.64
CA ALA A 98 -6.25 13.28 -9.61
C ALA A 98 -5.33 13.24 -8.38
N LEU A 99 -5.88 13.49 -7.18
CA LEU A 99 -5.09 13.61 -5.95
C LEU A 99 -5.52 12.57 -4.89
N PRO A 100 -4.59 11.83 -4.27
CA PRO A 100 -4.89 10.86 -3.22
C PRO A 100 -5.12 11.54 -1.85
N VAL A 101 -6.10 12.44 -1.77
CA VAL A 101 -6.31 13.36 -0.64
C VAL A 101 -6.41 12.69 0.74
N ARG A 102 -6.84 11.42 0.82
CA ARG A 102 -6.92 10.66 2.08
C ARG A 102 -5.55 10.24 2.64
N TRP A 103 -4.50 10.28 1.82
CA TRP A 103 -3.12 9.95 2.18
C TRP A 103 -2.18 11.17 2.19
N MET A 104 -2.67 12.34 1.74
CA MET A 104 -1.87 13.56 1.71
C MET A 104 -1.84 14.26 3.07
N ALA A 105 -0.70 14.84 3.40
CA ALA A 105 -0.60 15.78 4.50
C ALA A 105 -1.36 17.07 4.14
N TRP A 106 -1.83 17.82 5.14
CA TRP A 106 -2.62 19.03 4.90
C TRP A 106 -1.80 20.07 4.12
N GLU A 107 -0.51 20.21 4.43
CA GLU A 107 0.40 21.12 3.74
C GLU A 107 0.53 20.77 2.26
N SER A 108 0.55 19.48 1.89
CA SER A 108 0.61 19.06 0.48
C SER A 108 -0.68 19.38 -0.28
N ILE A 109 -1.81 19.53 0.41
CA ILE A 109 -3.09 19.91 -0.20
C ILE A 109 -3.14 21.42 -0.46
N TYR A 110 -2.60 22.23 0.46
CA TYR A 110 -2.75 23.68 0.43
C TYR A 110 -1.53 24.45 -0.10
N LEU A 111 -0.32 23.92 0.08
CA LEU A 111 0.94 24.61 -0.23
C LEU A 111 1.65 24.05 -1.48
N GLY A 112 1.29 22.86 -1.94
CA GLY A 112 1.94 22.15 -3.06
C GLY A 112 3.18 21.37 -2.62
#